data_AF-A0A954X961-F1
#
_entry.id   AF-A0A954X961-F1
#
_cell.length_a   1.000
_cell.length_b   1.000
_cell.length_c   1.000
_cell.angle_alpha   90.00
_cell.angle_beta   90.00
_cell.angle_gamma   90.00
#
_symmetry.space_group_name_H-M   'P 1'
#
loop_
_entity.id
_entity.type
_entity.pdbx_description
1 polymer ?
#
loop_
_entity_poly.entity_id
_entity_poly.type
_entity_poly.pdbx_seq_one_letter_code
_entity_poly.pdbx_strand_id
1 'polypeptide(L)'
;MRRIIPTLLLMLVAGANIRADEILVTSDMHHLRDHGPREWDEFPRQATLTRLVKTFVAQANDQAATLLWRQQDVKQTWRVILNGKRLADLAQDENDMIVAVDVPPGSLQDGDNELVIEQIGQRKEVDDIRIGEIRLDSRRRPEVLSAAKLVVSVRDAQTGAALPARLTIVDERGSLVSTSAVSHRTLAVRPGILYTANGRAEFGVPAGRYRLYAGRGFEYSLAQAEIELLPGQTRTIDMTIKREVPTPGWIACDTHIHTRTHSGHGDATVEERMITLAAEGIELPIATDHNVQIDHAPYAKELGMTEYFTPVIGNEVTTKIGHFNIFPVQPGARTPPHDQQDWEAI
;
A
#
# COMPACT_ATOMS: atom_id res chain seq x y z
N MET A 1 35.41 15.55 -52.08
CA MET A 1 35.79 15.13 -50.71
C MET A 1 35.47 16.26 -49.74
N ARG A 2 34.28 16.25 -49.12
CA ARG A 2 33.87 17.20 -48.08
C ARG A 2 33.79 16.45 -46.75
N ARG A 3 34.51 16.96 -45.75
CA ARG A 3 34.65 16.38 -44.40
C ARG A 3 33.32 16.47 -43.66
N ILE A 4 32.88 15.35 -43.08
CA ILE A 4 31.76 15.25 -42.14
C ILE A 4 32.31 15.65 -40.76
N ILE A 5 31.70 16.66 -40.14
CA ILE A 5 31.92 17.01 -38.73
C ILE A 5 30.85 16.26 -37.93
N PRO A 6 31.19 15.42 -36.93
CA PRO A 6 30.19 14.79 -36.09
C PRO A 6 29.68 15.81 -35.07
N THR A 7 28.39 16.10 -35.12
CA THR A 7 27.69 16.88 -34.10
C THR A 7 27.60 16.02 -32.83
N LEU A 8 28.28 16.44 -31.78
CA LEU A 8 28.23 15.82 -30.47
C LEU A 8 26.84 16.07 -29.87
N LEU A 9 26.00 15.03 -29.83
CA LEU A 9 24.70 15.07 -29.15
C LEU A 9 24.96 14.99 -27.64
N LEU A 10 24.86 16.14 -26.96
CA LEU A 10 24.94 16.21 -25.51
C LEU A 10 23.65 15.61 -24.94
N MET A 11 23.69 14.37 -24.46
CA MET A 11 22.60 13.82 -23.66
C MET A 11 22.54 14.56 -22.33
N LEU A 12 21.50 15.38 -22.12
CA LEU A 12 21.14 15.85 -20.79
C LEU A 12 20.63 14.63 -20.00
N VAL A 13 21.43 14.18 -19.04
CA VAL A 13 20.97 13.30 -17.97
C VAL A 13 19.98 14.12 -17.13
N ALA A 14 18.72 13.70 -17.08
CA ALA A 14 17.70 14.30 -16.23
C ALA A 14 18.07 14.03 -14.76
N GLY A 15 18.80 14.98 -14.15
CA GLY A 15 18.98 15.00 -12.70
C GLY A 15 17.65 15.32 -12.02
N ALA A 16 17.32 14.59 -10.96
CA ALA A 16 16.20 14.94 -10.10
C ALA A 16 16.39 16.38 -9.59
N ASN A 17 15.47 17.28 -9.94
CA ASN A 17 15.48 18.64 -9.39
C ASN A 17 15.11 18.56 -7.91
N ILE A 18 16.12 18.49 -7.05
CA ILE A 18 15.96 18.61 -5.59
C ILE A 18 15.45 20.02 -5.31
N ARG A 19 14.34 20.13 -4.58
CA ARG A 19 13.79 21.44 -4.17
C ARG A 19 14.71 22.07 -3.12
N ALA A 20 14.72 23.39 -3.01
CA ALA A 20 15.50 24.10 -2.00
C ALA A 20 15.20 23.64 -0.54
N ASP A 21 14.03 23.02 -0.34
CA ASP A 21 13.54 22.51 0.94
C ASP A 21 13.82 21.01 1.16
N GLU A 22 14.50 20.33 0.22
CA GLU A 22 14.79 18.90 0.29
C GLU A 22 16.29 18.64 0.52
N ILE A 23 16.60 17.76 1.47
CA ILE A 23 17.94 17.23 1.74
C ILE A 23 17.98 15.77 1.28
N LEU A 24 18.92 15.45 0.39
CA LEU A 24 19.17 14.08 -0.06
C LEU A 24 20.00 13.34 0.99
N VAL A 25 19.45 12.26 1.56
CA VAL A 25 20.16 11.38 2.49
C VAL A 25 20.93 10.29 1.73
N THR A 26 20.29 9.68 0.72
CA THR A 26 20.96 8.77 -0.23
C THR A 26 20.14 8.65 -1.51
N SER A 27 20.80 8.66 -2.67
CA SER A 27 20.17 8.38 -3.97
C SER A 27 20.03 6.90 -4.28
N ASP A 28 20.82 6.05 -3.61
CA ASP A 28 20.98 4.65 -4.00
C ASP A 28 19.98 3.76 -3.28
N MET A 29 19.58 2.67 -3.93
CA MET A 29 18.87 1.55 -3.31
C MET A 29 19.87 0.58 -2.69
N HIS A 30 19.63 0.18 -1.44
CA HIS A 30 20.49 -0.71 -0.67
C HIS A 30 19.76 -2.03 -0.37
N HIS A 31 20.43 -3.15 -0.64
CA HIS A 31 19.93 -4.48 -0.27
C HIS A 31 20.36 -4.81 1.17
N LEU A 32 19.39 -5.03 2.05
CA LEU A 32 19.60 -5.40 3.44
C LEU A 32 19.09 -6.81 3.73
N ARG A 33 19.81 -7.54 4.60
CA ARG A 33 19.35 -8.76 5.26
C ARG A 33 20.12 -8.95 6.56
N ASP A 34 19.42 -9.04 7.69
CA ASP A 34 20.06 -9.13 9.01
C ASP A 34 20.80 -10.47 9.20
N HIS A 35 20.18 -11.59 8.81
CA HIS A 35 20.72 -12.94 9.01
C HIS A 35 20.10 -13.97 8.05
N GLY A 36 20.64 -15.19 8.06
CA GLY A 36 20.06 -16.35 7.37
C GLY A 36 20.41 -16.47 5.87
N PRO A 37 19.88 -17.51 5.20
CA PRO A 37 20.04 -17.69 3.75
C PRO A 37 19.30 -16.58 2.98
N ARG A 38 19.44 -16.55 1.64
CA ARG A 38 18.63 -15.62 0.83
C ARG A 38 17.22 -16.19 0.71
N GLU A 39 16.22 -15.34 0.60
CA GLU A 39 14.83 -15.79 0.40
C GLU A 39 14.58 -16.22 -1.05
N TRP A 40 14.99 -15.38 -2.00
CA TRP A 40 14.72 -15.59 -3.43
C TRP A 40 15.99 -15.51 -4.28
N ASP A 41 15.98 -16.15 -5.44
CA ASP A 41 17.11 -16.14 -6.39
C ASP A 41 17.40 -14.75 -6.97
N GLU A 42 16.40 -13.87 -6.93
CA GLU A 42 16.47 -12.46 -7.34
C GLU A 42 17.36 -11.62 -6.42
N PHE A 43 17.55 -12.07 -5.17
CA PHE A 43 18.47 -11.44 -4.24
C PHE A 43 19.89 -12.01 -4.37
N PRO A 44 20.91 -11.15 -4.24
CA PRO A 44 22.29 -11.59 -4.13
C PRO A 44 22.48 -12.64 -3.02
N ARG A 45 23.29 -13.67 -3.29
CA ARG A 45 23.60 -14.72 -2.30
C ARG A 45 24.14 -14.15 -1.00
N GLN A 46 24.98 -13.13 -1.09
CA GLN A 46 25.47 -12.37 0.06
C GLN A 46 24.80 -11.01 0.06
N ALA A 47 24.22 -10.64 1.20
CA ALA A 47 23.63 -9.32 1.35
C ALA A 47 24.72 -8.25 1.38
N THR A 48 24.38 -7.07 0.87
CA THR A 48 25.32 -5.95 0.83
C THR A 48 25.52 -5.39 2.23
N LEU A 49 24.46 -5.35 3.03
CA LEU A 49 24.44 -4.81 4.39
C LEU A 49 23.48 -5.62 5.27
N THR A 50 23.71 -5.62 6.59
CA THR A 50 22.75 -6.15 7.58
C THR A 50 21.83 -5.06 8.13
N ARG A 51 22.28 -3.82 8.09
CA ARG A 51 21.52 -2.61 8.42
C ARG A 51 22.02 -1.44 7.59
N LEU A 52 21.19 -0.43 7.38
CA LEU A 52 21.60 0.81 6.74
C LEU A 52 21.96 1.86 7.79
N VAL A 53 23.10 2.52 7.62
CA VAL A 53 23.49 3.71 8.38
C VAL A 53 23.84 4.81 7.39
N LYS A 54 23.19 5.98 7.51
CA LYS A 54 23.46 7.16 6.69
C LYS A 54 23.60 8.38 7.58
N THR A 55 24.59 9.21 7.30
CA THR A 55 24.73 10.53 7.91
C THR A 55 24.37 11.60 6.90
N PHE A 56 23.78 12.70 7.38
CA PHE A 56 23.42 13.85 6.56
C PHE A 56 23.43 15.13 7.40
N VAL A 57 23.68 16.26 6.76
CA VAL A 57 23.69 17.57 7.43
C VAL A 57 22.30 18.20 7.34
N ALA A 58 21.77 18.64 8.48
CA ALA A 58 20.49 19.36 8.56
C ALA A 58 20.55 20.44 9.64
N GLN A 59 19.49 21.24 9.72
CA GLN A 59 19.25 22.16 10.83
C GLN A 59 18.29 21.52 11.83
N ALA A 60 18.39 21.93 13.09
CA ALA A 60 17.40 21.57 14.10
C ALA A 60 16.00 22.06 13.66
N ASN A 61 14.99 21.20 13.77
CA ASN A 61 13.64 21.51 13.33
C ASN A 61 12.75 21.94 14.51
N ASP A 62 12.20 23.15 14.44
CA ASP A 62 11.19 23.65 15.37
C ASP A 62 9.75 23.25 14.95
N GLN A 63 9.56 22.93 13.67
CA GLN A 63 8.33 22.40 13.09
C GLN A 63 8.49 20.95 12.65
N ALA A 64 7.37 20.27 12.41
CA ALA A 64 7.39 18.92 11.85
C ALA A 64 7.90 18.95 10.39
N ALA A 65 8.71 17.97 10.03
CA ALA A 65 9.25 17.74 8.70
C ALA A 65 8.76 16.39 8.15
N THR A 66 9.20 15.99 6.96
CA THR A 66 8.81 14.73 6.32
C THR A 66 10.02 13.94 5.86
N LEU A 67 10.13 12.67 6.24
CA LEU A 67 11.11 11.75 5.68
C LEU A 67 10.42 10.88 4.62
N LEU A 68 11.00 10.79 3.43
CA LEU A 68 10.53 9.95 2.34
C LEU A 68 11.60 8.94 1.95
N TRP A 69 11.18 7.73 1.60
CA TRP A 69 12.06 6.68 1.07
C TRP A 69 11.32 5.80 0.08
N ARG A 70 12.07 5.07 -0.73
CA ARG A 70 11.57 3.96 -1.54
C ARG A 70 11.95 2.64 -0.89
N GLN A 71 11.01 1.72 -0.76
CA GLN A 71 11.21 0.37 -0.22
C GLN A 71 10.63 -0.72 -1.12
N GLN A 72 11.12 -1.95 -0.98
CA GLN A 72 10.67 -3.16 -1.67
C GLN A 72 10.83 -4.38 -0.75
N ASP A 73 9.95 -5.38 -0.94
CA ASP A 73 10.08 -6.74 -0.38
C ASP A 73 10.09 -6.82 1.16
N VAL A 74 9.48 -5.85 1.86
CA VAL A 74 9.53 -5.78 3.33
C VAL A 74 8.49 -6.70 3.97
N LYS A 75 8.92 -7.81 4.57
CA LYS A 75 8.01 -8.77 5.25
C LYS A 75 8.10 -8.66 6.77
N GLN A 76 9.29 -8.38 7.28
CA GLN A 76 9.57 -8.31 8.69
C GLN A 76 9.54 -6.86 9.18
N THR A 77 9.55 -6.69 10.51
CA THR A 77 9.58 -5.35 11.08
C THR A 77 11.00 -4.77 10.96
N TRP A 78 11.15 -3.75 10.13
CA TRP A 78 12.37 -2.95 10.03
C TRP A 78 12.12 -1.59 10.65
N ARG A 79 12.96 -1.19 11.61
CA ARG A 79 12.82 0.06 12.34
C ARG A 79 13.68 1.15 11.73
N VAL A 80 13.09 2.34 11.60
CA VAL A 80 13.77 3.58 11.23
C VAL A 80 14.08 4.37 12.50
N ILE A 81 15.36 4.67 12.72
CA ILE A 81 15.88 5.36 13.90
C ILE A 81 16.59 6.63 13.42
N LEU A 82 16.23 7.77 13.99
CA LEU A 82 16.84 9.06 13.71
C LEU A 82 17.50 9.59 14.98
N ASN A 83 18.80 9.85 14.94
CA ASN A 83 19.60 10.33 16.08
C ASN A 83 19.38 9.48 17.36
N GLY A 84 19.40 8.15 17.20
CA GLY A 84 19.20 7.18 18.28
C GLY A 84 17.76 7.04 18.81
N LYS A 85 16.79 7.77 18.26
CA LYS A 85 15.37 7.69 18.64
C LYS A 85 14.56 6.98 17.56
N ARG A 86 13.62 6.11 17.96
CA ARG A 86 12.68 5.49 17.02
C ARG A 86 11.85 6.59 16.33
N LEU A 87 11.88 6.58 15.00
CA LEU A 87 11.10 7.49 14.16
C LEU A 87 9.83 6.78 13.62
N ALA A 88 10.02 5.64 12.95
CA ALA A 88 8.96 4.85 12.32
C ALA A 88 9.41 3.40 12.18
N ASP A 89 8.52 2.53 11.69
CA ASP A 89 8.90 1.25 11.10
C ASP A 89 8.61 1.32 9.58
N LEU A 90 9.34 0.57 8.76
CA LEU A 90 9.03 0.43 7.33
C LEU A 90 7.62 -0.16 7.16
N ALA A 91 6.95 0.14 6.05
CA ALA A 91 5.68 -0.51 5.77
C ALA A 91 5.94 -2.01 5.53
N GLN A 92 5.22 -2.90 6.20
CA GLN A 92 5.32 -4.34 5.93
C GLN A 92 4.48 -4.65 4.69
N ASP A 93 5.11 -4.48 3.54
CA ASP A 93 4.51 -4.65 2.22
C ASP A 93 5.64 -4.93 1.22
N GLU A 94 5.44 -5.95 0.40
CA GLU A 94 6.45 -6.41 -0.56
C GLU A 94 6.48 -5.56 -1.84
N ASN A 95 5.44 -4.75 -2.09
CA ASN A 95 5.39 -3.88 -3.27
C ASN A 95 6.50 -2.84 -3.25
N ASP A 96 6.93 -2.45 -4.44
CA ASP A 96 7.77 -1.28 -4.64
C ASP A 96 6.98 -0.01 -4.34
N MET A 97 7.41 0.75 -3.33
CA MET A 97 6.66 1.90 -2.87
C MET A 97 7.51 3.04 -2.34
N ILE A 98 6.99 4.26 -2.51
CA ILE A 98 7.49 5.49 -1.92
C ILE A 98 6.61 5.82 -0.71
N VAL A 99 7.21 5.71 0.47
CA VAL A 99 6.58 5.97 1.76
C VAL A 99 7.02 7.33 2.28
N ALA A 100 6.09 8.04 2.92
CA ALA A 100 6.36 9.30 3.61
C ALA A 100 5.92 9.20 5.07
N VAL A 101 6.79 9.58 6.00
CA VAL A 101 6.50 9.61 7.44
C VAL A 101 6.83 10.96 8.05
N ASP A 102 6.16 11.24 9.17
CA ASP A 102 6.36 12.46 9.93
C ASP A 102 7.70 12.44 10.67
N VAL A 103 8.42 13.56 10.64
CA VAL A 103 9.58 13.84 11.49
C VAL A 103 9.15 14.89 12.52
N PRO A 104 8.92 14.50 13.78
CA PRO A 104 8.44 15.43 14.81
C PRO A 104 9.40 16.60 15.06
N PRO A 105 8.91 17.75 15.55
CA PRO A 105 9.77 18.84 16.05
C PRO A 105 10.83 18.34 17.04
N GLY A 106 12.05 18.85 16.94
CA GLY A 106 13.19 18.50 17.79
C GLY A 106 13.78 17.11 17.54
N SER A 107 13.47 16.50 16.39
CA SER A 107 14.07 15.21 15.98
C SER A 107 15.41 15.39 15.29
N LEU A 108 15.60 16.52 14.59
CA LEU A 108 16.83 16.90 13.91
C LEU A 108 17.69 17.79 14.81
N GLN A 109 19.00 17.77 14.56
CA GLN A 109 19.99 18.62 15.22
C GLN A 109 20.78 19.42 14.19
N ASP A 110 21.36 20.55 14.62
CA ASP A 110 22.25 21.33 13.77
C ASP A 110 23.52 20.54 13.44
N GLY A 111 23.87 20.48 12.16
CA GLY A 111 25.02 19.73 11.67
C GLY A 111 24.67 18.28 11.36
N ASP A 112 25.51 17.35 11.80
CA ASP A 112 25.41 15.93 11.43
C ASP A 112 24.23 15.26 12.13
N ASN A 113 23.41 14.55 11.36
CA ASN A 113 22.33 13.69 11.81
C ASN A 113 22.60 12.26 11.33
N GLU A 114 22.13 11.26 12.07
CA GLU A 114 22.27 9.84 11.73
C GLU A 114 20.90 9.17 11.54
N LEU A 115 20.73 8.51 10.40
CA LEU A 115 19.60 7.65 10.09
C LEU A 115 20.05 6.18 10.07
N VAL A 116 19.39 5.35 10.87
CA VAL A 116 19.62 3.91 10.92
C VAL A 116 18.35 3.16 10.53
N ILE A 117 18.48 2.13 9.70
CA ILE A 117 17.40 1.20 9.36
C ILE A 117 17.87 -0.21 9.65
N GLU A 118 17.21 -0.90 10.58
CA GLU A 118 17.60 -2.24 11.05
C GLU A 118 16.39 -3.12 11.34
N GLN A 119 16.52 -4.43 11.11
CA GLN A 119 15.47 -5.40 11.43
C GLN A 119 15.36 -5.56 12.94
N ILE A 120 14.13 -5.63 13.44
CA ILE A 120 13.82 -5.88 14.85
C ILE A 120 12.91 -7.10 14.98
N GLY A 121 13.05 -7.84 16.08
CA GLY A 121 12.27 -9.05 16.34
C GLY A 121 13.13 -10.28 16.62
N GLN A 122 12.51 -11.46 16.65
CA GLN A 122 13.24 -12.70 16.86
C GLN A 122 14.06 -13.03 15.60
N ARG A 123 15.38 -13.20 15.75
CA ARG A 123 16.35 -13.52 14.67
C ARG A 123 16.20 -14.92 14.04
N LYS A 124 14.97 -15.38 13.87
CA LYS A 124 14.63 -16.62 13.18
C LYS A 124 14.03 -16.36 11.81
N GLU A 125 13.47 -15.17 11.60
CA GLU A 125 12.78 -14.82 10.37
C GLU A 125 13.70 -13.99 9.47
N VAL A 126 14.02 -14.58 8.33
CA VAL A 126 14.86 -13.98 7.29
C VAL A 126 14.01 -12.96 6.52
N ASP A 127 14.61 -11.84 6.15
CA ASP A 127 14.01 -10.86 5.25
C ASP A 127 15.10 -10.18 4.40
N ASP A 128 15.00 -10.33 3.09
CA ASP A 128 15.78 -9.61 2.10
C ASP A 128 14.94 -8.42 1.60
N ILE A 129 15.38 -7.20 1.90
CA ILE A 129 14.67 -5.97 1.51
C ILE A 129 15.54 -5.07 0.63
N ARG A 130 14.92 -4.17 -0.14
CA ARG A 130 15.61 -3.02 -0.73
C ARG A 130 15.04 -1.71 -0.19
N ILE A 131 15.91 -0.80 0.20
CA ILE A 131 15.54 0.51 0.77
C ILE A 131 16.52 1.59 0.32
N GLY A 132 16.03 2.76 -0.03
CA GLY A 132 16.87 3.83 -0.57
C GLY A 132 16.10 5.03 -1.06
N GLU A 133 16.74 5.83 -1.93
CA GLU A 133 16.18 7.08 -2.46
C GLU A 133 15.62 7.97 -1.32
N ILE A 134 16.37 8.04 -0.21
CA ILE A 134 15.92 8.65 1.04
C ILE A 134 16.15 10.16 0.97
N ARG A 135 15.11 10.93 1.29
CA ARG A 135 15.14 12.39 1.35
C ARG A 135 14.35 12.92 2.53
N LEU A 136 14.82 14.02 3.07
CA LEU A 136 14.16 14.81 4.10
C LEU A 136 13.60 16.07 3.44
N ASP A 137 12.31 16.33 3.60
CA ASP A 137 11.64 17.56 3.18
C ASP A 137 11.30 18.38 4.44
N SER A 138 11.66 19.67 4.46
CA SER A 138 11.43 20.54 5.62
C SER A 138 9.95 20.81 5.90
N ARG A 139 9.06 20.55 4.94
CA ARG A 139 7.61 20.75 5.06
C ARG A 139 6.95 19.61 5.82
N ARG A 140 5.76 19.89 6.37
CA ARG A 140 4.96 18.89 7.07
C ARG A 140 4.41 17.85 6.10
N ARG A 141 4.22 16.62 6.55
CA ARG A 141 3.76 15.51 5.69
C ARG A 141 2.47 15.81 4.93
N PRO A 142 1.42 16.43 5.52
CA PRO A 142 0.23 16.81 4.76
C PRO A 142 0.51 17.81 3.62
N GLU A 143 1.50 18.68 3.77
CA GLU A 143 1.90 19.67 2.74
C GLU A 143 2.70 19.01 1.61
N VAL A 144 3.58 18.07 1.95
CA VAL A 144 4.32 17.26 0.97
C VAL A 144 3.36 16.39 0.18
N LEU A 145 2.49 15.65 0.88
CA LEU A 145 1.53 14.73 0.29
C LEU A 145 0.34 15.44 -0.37
N SER A 146 0.14 16.74 -0.17
CA SER A 146 -0.91 17.52 -0.84
C SER A 146 -0.34 18.68 -1.65
N ALA A 147 0.90 18.53 -2.13
CA ALA A 147 1.52 19.53 -3.00
C ALA A 147 0.74 19.71 -4.31
N ALA A 148 0.04 18.68 -4.78
CA ALA A 148 -0.98 18.75 -5.81
C ALA A 148 -2.20 17.90 -5.41
N LYS A 149 -3.32 18.03 -6.13
CA LYS A 149 -4.60 17.38 -5.81
C LYS A 149 -5.19 16.66 -7.01
N LEU A 150 -5.70 15.46 -6.77
CA LEU A 150 -6.46 14.66 -7.72
C LEU A 150 -7.91 14.50 -7.24
N VAL A 151 -8.85 14.68 -8.18
CA VAL A 151 -10.26 14.33 -8.02
C VAL A 151 -10.57 13.29 -9.09
N VAL A 152 -10.85 12.06 -8.68
CA VAL A 152 -11.03 10.93 -9.59
C VAL A 152 -12.47 10.45 -9.51
N SER A 153 -13.09 10.22 -10.66
CA SER A 153 -14.35 9.49 -10.76
C SER A 153 -14.19 8.24 -11.64
N VAL A 154 -14.85 7.14 -11.26
CA VAL A 154 -14.85 5.86 -11.99
C VAL A 154 -16.29 5.47 -12.29
N ARG A 155 -16.56 5.20 -13.57
CA ARG A 155 -17.89 4.84 -14.06
C ARG A 155 -17.87 3.59 -14.92
N ASP A 156 -18.99 2.89 -14.93
CA ASP A 156 -19.25 1.82 -15.88
C ASP A 156 -19.43 2.42 -17.29
N ALA A 157 -18.70 1.91 -18.28
CA ALA A 157 -18.72 2.47 -19.63
C ALA A 157 -20.02 2.19 -20.40
N GLN A 158 -20.80 1.17 -19.99
CA GLN A 158 -22.05 0.80 -20.66
C GLN A 158 -23.25 1.58 -20.09
N THR A 159 -23.31 1.71 -18.77
CA THR A 159 -24.45 2.29 -18.05
C THR A 159 -24.22 3.75 -17.62
N GLY A 160 -22.96 4.20 -17.54
CA GLY A 160 -22.57 5.51 -17.00
C GLY A 160 -22.71 5.62 -15.47
N ALA A 161 -23.15 4.55 -14.79
CA ALA A 161 -23.28 4.49 -13.35
C ALA A 161 -21.90 4.59 -12.68
N ALA A 162 -21.84 5.18 -11.49
CA ALA A 162 -20.63 5.14 -10.68
C ALA A 162 -20.37 3.71 -10.21
N LEU A 163 -19.11 3.29 -10.16
CA LEU A 163 -18.73 1.95 -9.72
C LEU A 163 -17.73 2.02 -8.57
N PRO A 164 -17.90 1.24 -7.49
CA PRO A 164 -16.79 0.92 -6.61
C PRO A 164 -15.60 0.39 -7.43
N ALA A 165 -14.40 0.86 -7.11
CA ALA A 165 -13.20 0.55 -7.89
C ALA A 165 -11.93 0.72 -7.06
N ARG A 166 -10.90 -0.07 -7.38
CA ARG A 166 -9.53 0.16 -6.92
C ARG A 166 -8.86 1.18 -7.84
N LEU A 167 -8.32 2.22 -7.22
CA LEU A 167 -7.37 3.15 -7.82
C LEU A 167 -5.95 2.78 -7.39
N THR A 168 -5.04 2.70 -8.36
CA THR A 168 -3.61 2.47 -8.09
C THR A 168 -2.81 3.60 -8.70
N ILE A 169 -2.03 4.30 -7.88
CA ILE A 169 -1.17 5.41 -8.30
C ILE A 169 0.30 5.04 -8.11
N VAL A 170 1.05 5.13 -9.21
CA VAL A 170 2.48 4.86 -9.24
C VAL A 170 3.25 6.01 -9.85
N ASP A 171 4.52 6.13 -9.49
CA ASP A 171 5.45 7.05 -10.16
C ASP A 171 5.85 6.54 -11.57
N GLU A 172 6.76 7.24 -12.22
CA GLU A 172 7.27 6.86 -13.56
C GLU A 172 7.95 5.48 -13.57
N ARG A 173 8.50 5.04 -12.44
CA ARG A 173 9.16 3.73 -12.29
C ARG A 173 8.18 2.60 -11.97
N GLY A 174 6.94 2.93 -11.61
CA GLY A 174 5.95 1.95 -11.20
C GLY A 174 5.89 1.74 -9.68
N SER A 175 6.60 2.54 -8.88
CA SER A 175 6.54 2.48 -7.42
C SER A 175 5.22 3.09 -6.93
N LEU A 176 4.50 2.39 -6.05
CA LEU A 176 3.30 2.90 -5.37
C LEU A 176 3.62 4.16 -4.57
N VAL A 177 2.82 5.22 -4.69
CA VAL A 177 3.12 6.50 -4.05
C VAL A 177 2.15 6.79 -2.92
N SER A 178 2.67 7.05 -1.71
CA SER A 178 1.86 7.54 -0.60
C SER A 178 1.08 8.79 -0.98
N THR A 179 -0.21 8.84 -0.61
CA THR A 179 -1.11 9.97 -0.88
C THR A 179 -1.54 10.61 0.44
N SER A 180 -2.17 11.78 0.38
CA SER A 180 -2.79 12.37 1.58
C SER A 180 -4.16 11.78 1.92
N ALA A 181 -4.62 10.77 1.17
CA ALA A 181 -5.89 10.11 1.44
C ALA A 181 -5.86 9.40 2.80
N VAL A 182 -7.01 9.39 3.47
CA VAL A 182 -7.21 8.70 4.75
C VAL A 182 -8.45 7.84 4.60
N SER A 183 -8.42 6.62 5.17
CA SER A 183 -9.60 5.76 5.17
C SER A 183 -10.78 6.42 5.87
N HIS A 184 -11.97 6.30 5.29
CA HIS A 184 -13.24 6.75 5.85
C HIS A 184 -14.38 5.91 5.25
N ARG A 185 -15.63 6.26 5.53
CA ARG A 185 -16.83 5.47 5.15
C ARG A 185 -16.98 5.12 3.66
N THR A 186 -16.23 5.75 2.76
CA THR A 186 -16.32 5.46 1.32
C THR A 186 -14.96 5.23 0.67
N LEU A 187 -13.90 5.14 1.47
CA LEU A 187 -12.53 5.00 0.99
C LEU A 187 -11.73 4.12 1.95
N ALA A 188 -11.07 3.08 1.44
CA ALA A 188 -10.03 2.36 2.17
C ALA A 188 -8.67 2.63 1.48
N VAL A 189 -7.65 2.99 2.27
CA VAL A 189 -6.40 3.55 1.75
C VAL A 189 -5.18 2.75 2.22
N ARG A 190 -4.27 2.48 1.29
CA ARG A 190 -2.89 1.99 1.50
C ARG A 190 -1.93 2.86 0.68
N PRO A 191 -0.60 2.80 0.91
CA PRO A 191 0.35 3.51 0.05
C PRO A 191 0.13 3.20 -1.43
N GLY A 192 -0.18 4.23 -2.22
CA GLY A 192 -0.47 4.11 -3.65
C GLY A 192 -1.76 3.37 -4.06
N ILE A 193 -2.58 2.90 -3.11
CA ILE A 193 -3.81 2.15 -3.41
C ILE A 193 -4.99 2.73 -2.65
N LEU A 194 -6.06 3.08 -3.38
CA LEU A 194 -7.30 3.60 -2.81
C LEU A 194 -8.49 2.77 -3.34
N TYR A 195 -9.26 2.17 -2.45
CA TYR A 195 -10.50 1.48 -2.79
C TYR A 195 -11.67 2.41 -2.56
N THR A 196 -12.44 2.71 -3.61
CA THR A 196 -13.59 3.61 -3.56
C THR A 196 -14.88 2.81 -3.45
N ALA A 197 -15.77 3.19 -2.54
CA ALA A 197 -17.08 2.55 -2.38
C ALA A 197 -18.11 3.07 -3.41
N ASN A 198 -17.88 4.26 -3.96
CA ASN A 198 -18.84 4.97 -4.80
C ASN A 198 -18.21 5.49 -6.11
N GLY A 199 -17.05 4.95 -6.48
CA GLY A 199 -16.31 5.38 -7.65
C GLY A 199 -15.73 6.79 -7.56
N ARG A 200 -15.64 7.40 -6.36
CA ARG A 200 -15.05 8.73 -6.20
C ARG A 200 -13.93 8.73 -5.17
N ALA A 201 -12.81 9.37 -5.51
CA ALA A 201 -11.73 9.67 -4.58
C ALA A 201 -11.25 11.11 -4.76
N GLU A 202 -10.85 11.73 -3.66
CA GLU A 202 -10.24 13.05 -3.64
C GLU A 202 -9.06 12.99 -2.70
N PHE A 203 -7.86 13.25 -3.22
CA PHE A 203 -6.63 13.07 -2.47
C PHE A 203 -5.51 13.94 -3.00
N GLY A 204 -4.59 14.27 -2.12
CA GLY A 204 -3.35 14.94 -2.47
C GLY A 204 -2.28 13.94 -2.89
N VAL A 205 -1.38 14.41 -3.73
CA VAL A 205 -0.11 13.74 -4.05
C VAL A 205 1.03 14.76 -3.98
N PRO A 206 2.29 14.32 -3.83
CA PRO A 206 3.44 15.14 -4.18
C PRO A 206 3.30 15.65 -5.63
N ALA A 207 3.96 16.76 -5.96
CA ALA A 207 4.01 17.23 -7.34
C ALA A 207 5.05 16.40 -8.12
N GLY A 208 4.69 15.96 -9.33
CA GLY A 208 5.47 15.01 -10.10
C GLY A 208 4.67 14.37 -11.24
N ARG A 209 5.23 13.30 -11.80
CA ARG A 209 4.62 12.50 -12.86
C ARG A 209 4.19 11.15 -12.34
N TYR A 210 2.99 10.74 -12.73
CA TYR A 210 2.32 9.54 -12.23
C TYR A 210 1.57 8.81 -13.33
N ARG A 211 1.39 7.52 -13.14
CA ARG A 211 0.34 6.74 -13.81
C ARG A 211 -0.73 6.39 -12.78
N LEU A 212 -1.98 6.67 -13.14
CA LEU A 212 -3.15 6.29 -12.37
C LEU A 212 -3.89 5.18 -13.11
N TYR A 213 -4.21 4.12 -12.39
CA TYR A 213 -5.00 3.00 -12.85
C TYR A 213 -6.33 2.95 -12.11
N ALA A 214 -7.40 2.57 -12.79
CA ALA A 214 -8.69 2.22 -12.17
C ALA A 214 -9.15 0.86 -12.69
N GLY A 215 -9.52 -0.03 -11.77
CA GLY A 215 -10.01 -1.38 -12.07
C GLY A 215 -10.97 -1.90 -11.01
N ARG A 216 -11.60 -3.05 -11.30
CA ARG A 216 -12.55 -3.72 -10.42
C ARG A 216 -12.47 -5.25 -10.61
N GLY A 217 -11.45 -5.88 -10.05
CA GLY A 217 -11.20 -7.31 -10.24
C GLY A 217 -10.79 -7.68 -11.67
N PHE A 218 -10.68 -8.99 -11.93
CA PHE A 218 -10.16 -9.53 -13.19
C PHE A 218 -11.16 -9.52 -14.35
N GLU A 219 -12.45 -9.36 -14.06
CA GLU A 219 -13.51 -9.38 -15.08
C GLU A 219 -13.72 -8.03 -15.78
N TYR A 220 -13.16 -6.95 -15.22
CA TYR A 220 -13.29 -5.59 -15.74
C TYR A 220 -12.02 -5.14 -16.47
N SER A 221 -12.19 -4.26 -17.46
CA SER A 221 -11.10 -3.56 -18.11
C SER A 221 -10.31 -2.68 -17.13
N LEU A 222 -9.03 -2.45 -17.40
CA LEU A 222 -8.19 -1.52 -16.65
C LEU A 222 -8.11 -0.17 -17.37
N ALA A 223 -8.62 0.89 -16.74
CA ALA A 223 -8.43 2.26 -17.24
C ALA A 223 -7.08 2.80 -16.76
N GLN A 224 -6.40 3.59 -17.60
CA GLN A 224 -5.10 4.20 -17.30
C GLN A 224 -5.11 5.69 -17.68
N ALA A 225 -4.47 6.52 -16.86
CA ALA A 225 -4.19 7.92 -17.16
C ALA A 225 -2.75 8.30 -16.80
N GLU A 226 -2.06 8.98 -17.71
CA GLU A 226 -0.78 9.63 -17.43
C GLU A 226 -1.02 11.06 -16.91
N ILE A 227 -0.34 11.38 -15.82
CA ILE A 227 -0.59 12.57 -15.03
C ILE A 227 0.74 13.27 -14.79
N GLU A 228 0.79 14.56 -15.09
CA GLU A 228 1.82 15.47 -14.62
C GLU A 228 1.13 16.55 -13.80
N LEU A 229 1.66 16.79 -12.59
CA LEU A 229 1.10 17.73 -11.62
C LEU A 229 2.18 18.69 -11.11
N LEU A 230 1.93 19.98 -11.31
CA LEU A 230 2.72 21.06 -10.72
C LEU A 230 2.26 21.36 -9.29
N PRO A 231 3.12 21.96 -8.44
CA PRO A 231 2.71 22.42 -7.12
C PRO A 231 1.49 23.35 -7.18
N GLY A 232 0.51 23.13 -6.30
CA GLY A 232 -0.76 23.87 -6.23
C GLY A 232 -1.82 23.41 -7.25
N GLN A 233 -1.49 22.53 -8.18
CA GLN A 233 -2.42 22.10 -9.22
C GLN A 233 -3.49 21.16 -8.66
N THR A 234 -4.75 21.36 -9.10
CA THR A 234 -5.82 20.37 -8.96
C THR A 234 -6.19 19.83 -10.34
N ARG A 235 -6.29 18.50 -10.48
CA ARG A 235 -6.71 17.84 -11.72
C ARG A 235 -7.88 16.92 -11.44
N THR A 236 -8.92 17.05 -12.27
CA THR A 236 -10.06 16.13 -12.28
C THR A 236 -9.87 15.10 -13.38
N ILE A 237 -10.11 13.83 -13.08
CA ILE A 237 -9.96 12.71 -14.01
C ILE A 237 -11.20 11.84 -13.93
N ASP A 238 -11.90 11.73 -15.05
CA ASP A 238 -13.01 10.80 -15.21
C ASP A 238 -12.50 9.55 -15.93
N MET A 239 -12.61 8.40 -15.27
CA MET A 239 -12.17 7.10 -15.77
C MET A 239 -13.41 6.24 -16.03
N THR A 240 -13.36 5.44 -17.10
CA THR A 240 -14.42 4.50 -17.43
C THR A 240 -13.84 3.10 -17.53
N ILE A 241 -14.50 2.14 -16.89
CA ILE A 241 -14.18 0.72 -16.97
C ILE A 241 -15.44 -0.03 -17.42
N LYS A 242 -15.28 -1.20 -18.03
CA LYS A 242 -16.39 -2.07 -18.44
C LYS A 242 -16.08 -3.51 -18.10
N ARG A 243 -17.11 -4.32 -17.83
CA ARG A 243 -16.95 -5.77 -17.71
C ARG A 243 -16.58 -6.34 -19.09
N GLU A 244 -15.44 -7.00 -19.18
CA GLU A 244 -14.89 -7.59 -20.41
C GLU A 244 -15.17 -9.09 -20.48
N VAL A 245 -15.22 -9.76 -19.33
CA VAL A 245 -15.45 -11.20 -19.24
C VAL A 245 -16.89 -11.45 -18.79
N PRO A 246 -17.79 -11.88 -19.70
CA PRO A 246 -19.13 -12.29 -19.31
C PRO A 246 -19.06 -13.63 -18.57
N THR A 247 -19.63 -13.68 -17.36
CA THR A 247 -19.62 -14.87 -16.49
C THR A 247 -21.03 -15.38 -16.17
N PRO A 248 -21.87 -15.69 -17.18
CA PRO A 248 -23.24 -16.12 -16.94
C PRO A 248 -23.28 -17.43 -16.15
N GLY A 249 -24.01 -17.44 -15.03
CA GLY A 249 -24.12 -18.61 -14.15
C GLY A 249 -22.91 -18.84 -13.24
N TRP A 250 -21.91 -17.95 -13.26
CA TRP A 250 -20.77 -17.97 -12.36
C TRP A 250 -20.82 -16.78 -11.41
N ILE A 251 -20.08 -16.85 -10.31
CA ILE A 251 -19.98 -15.79 -9.30
C ILE A 251 -18.53 -15.65 -8.85
N ALA A 252 -18.03 -14.41 -8.76
CA ALA A 252 -16.70 -14.13 -8.23
C ALA A 252 -16.69 -14.34 -6.71
N CYS A 253 -15.93 -15.32 -6.23
CA CYS A 253 -15.92 -15.74 -4.82
C CYS A 253 -14.51 -15.64 -4.23
N ASP A 254 -14.43 -15.16 -2.99
CA ASP A 254 -13.25 -15.24 -2.15
C ASP A 254 -13.64 -15.99 -0.86
N THR A 255 -13.13 -17.21 -0.74
CA THR A 255 -13.55 -18.18 0.28
C THR A 255 -12.77 -18.08 1.59
N HIS A 256 -11.81 -17.16 1.71
CA HIS A 256 -10.95 -17.05 2.89
C HIS A 256 -10.58 -15.61 3.17
N ILE A 257 -11.48 -14.89 3.85
CA ILE A 257 -11.29 -13.48 4.19
C ILE A 257 -11.15 -13.27 5.69
N HIS A 258 -10.15 -12.46 6.04
CA HIS A 258 -9.96 -11.93 7.39
C HIS A 258 -10.15 -10.42 7.46
N THR A 259 -10.49 -10.00 8.68
CA THR A 259 -10.45 -8.62 9.10
C THR A 259 -9.48 -8.47 10.27
N ARG A 260 -8.73 -7.37 10.29
CA ARG A 260 -7.95 -6.98 11.47
C ARG A 260 -8.86 -6.78 12.68
N THR A 261 -10.10 -6.35 12.47
CA THR A 261 -11.09 -6.12 13.53
C THR A 261 -11.37 -7.37 14.35
N HIS A 262 -11.48 -8.55 13.72
CA HIS A 262 -11.91 -9.77 14.40
C HIS A 262 -10.80 -10.85 14.50
N SER A 263 -9.92 -10.96 13.51
CA SER A 263 -8.75 -11.88 13.57
C SER A 263 -7.50 -11.27 14.20
N GLY A 264 -7.41 -9.95 14.32
CA GLY A 264 -6.22 -9.27 14.86
C GLY A 264 -5.01 -9.21 13.92
N HIS A 265 -5.12 -9.72 12.70
CA HIS A 265 -4.09 -9.65 11.66
C HIS A 265 -4.68 -9.23 10.30
N GLY A 266 -3.79 -8.99 9.33
CA GLY A 266 -4.11 -8.23 8.14
C GLY A 266 -4.24 -6.73 8.46
N ASP A 267 -4.58 -5.95 7.44
CA ASP A 267 -4.56 -4.49 7.53
C ASP A 267 -5.96 -3.84 7.50
N ALA A 268 -6.99 -4.59 7.07
CA ALA A 268 -8.33 -4.07 6.82
C ALA A 268 -9.24 -4.21 8.03
N THR A 269 -9.89 -3.13 8.45
CA THR A 269 -11.06 -3.24 9.34
C THR A 269 -12.21 -3.93 8.61
N VAL A 270 -13.23 -4.40 9.36
CA VAL A 270 -14.43 -4.96 8.76
C VAL A 270 -15.13 -3.97 7.82
N GLU A 271 -15.15 -2.68 8.15
CA GLU A 271 -15.70 -1.62 7.30
C GLU A 271 -14.87 -1.41 6.03
N GLU A 272 -13.53 -1.32 6.16
CA GLU A 272 -12.64 -1.24 5.00
C GLU A 272 -12.82 -2.46 4.09
N ARG A 273 -12.98 -3.66 4.66
CA ARG A 273 -13.17 -4.90 3.90
C ARG A 273 -14.43 -4.85 3.03
N MET A 274 -15.52 -4.26 3.50
CA MET A 274 -16.73 -4.14 2.66
C MET A 274 -16.46 -3.28 1.42
N ILE A 275 -15.66 -2.22 1.59
CA ILE A 275 -15.26 -1.33 0.49
C ILE A 275 -14.33 -2.08 -0.48
N THR A 276 -13.32 -2.79 0.04
CA THR A 276 -12.36 -3.50 -0.83
C THR A 276 -13.02 -4.63 -1.61
N LEU A 277 -13.95 -5.39 -1.01
CA LEU A 277 -14.69 -6.45 -1.69
C LEU A 277 -15.53 -5.90 -2.86
N ALA A 278 -16.28 -4.82 -2.63
CA ALA A 278 -17.01 -4.16 -3.72
C ALA A 278 -16.07 -3.60 -4.79
N ALA A 279 -14.98 -2.95 -4.37
CA ALA A 279 -14.00 -2.32 -5.27
C ALA A 279 -13.18 -3.32 -6.09
N GLU A 280 -13.02 -4.56 -5.62
CA GLU A 280 -12.36 -5.66 -6.33
C GLU A 280 -13.35 -6.57 -7.06
N GLY A 281 -14.65 -6.27 -7.03
CA GLY A 281 -15.66 -7.03 -7.75
C GLY A 281 -15.87 -8.45 -7.22
N ILE A 282 -15.61 -8.70 -5.93
CA ILE A 282 -15.97 -9.97 -5.28
C ILE A 282 -17.48 -9.96 -5.02
N GLU A 283 -18.20 -10.97 -5.51
CA GLU A 283 -19.66 -11.08 -5.47
C GLU A 283 -20.16 -12.01 -4.35
N LEU A 284 -19.33 -12.98 -3.89
CA LEU A 284 -19.64 -13.92 -2.82
C LEU A 284 -18.46 -14.05 -1.82
N PRO A 285 -18.25 -13.07 -0.93
CA PRO A 285 -17.19 -13.13 0.09
C PRO A 285 -17.58 -14.02 1.27
N ILE A 286 -16.66 -14.86 1.73
CA ILE A 286 -16.84 -15.71 2.92
C ILE A 286 -16.03 -15.16 4.09
N ALA A 287 -16.72 -14.74 5.15
CA ALA A 287 -16.11 -14.20 6.37
C ALA A 287 -15.54 -15.34 7.21
N THR A 288 -14.23 -15.52 7.20
CA THR A 288 -13.54 -16.63 7.88
C THR A 288 -12.59 -16.13 8.95
N ASP A 289 -12.98 -15.12 9.74
CA ASP A 289 -12.20 -14.69 10.89
C ASP A 289 -11.92 -15.86 11.86
N HIS A 290 -10.76 -15.81 12.54
CA HIS A 290 -10.26 -16.92 13.35
C HIS A 290 -11.19 -17.23 14.51
N ASN A 291 -11.73 -18.46 14.53
CA ASN A 291 -12.52 -19.00 15.65
C ASN A 291 -13.70 -18.11 16.07
N VAL A 292 -14.18 -17.23 15.18
CA VAL A 292 -15.33 -16.35 15.39
C VAL A 292 -16.19 -16.31 14.13
N GLN A 293 -17.51 -16.29 14.30
CA GLN A 293 -18.47 -16.27 13.18
C GLN A 293 -19.03 -14.85 13.07
N ILE A 294 -18.59 -14.11 12.06
CA ILE A 294 -18.98 -12.72 11.85
C ILE A 294 -19.96 -12.62 10.68
N ASP A 295 -21.10 -11.99 10.93
CA ASP A 295 -22.03 -11.61 9.87
C ASP A 295 -21.59 -10.27 9.26
N HIS A 296 -21.14 -10.29 8.01
CA HIS A 296 -20.78 -9.09 7.25
C HIS A 296 -21.99 -8.34 6.69
N ALA A 297 -23.20 -8.93 6.64
CA ALA A 297 -24.37 -8.31 6.04
C ALA A 297 -24.79 -6.96 6.69
N PRO A 298 -24.76 -6.81 8.04
CA PRO A 298 -25.06 -5.53 8.67
C PRO A 298 -24.07 -4.42 8.27
N TYR A 299 -22.77 -4.73 8.18
CA TYR A 299 -21.73 -3.77 7.77
C TYR A 299 -21.88 -3.38 6.30
N ALA A 300 -22.12 -4.35 5.42
CA ALA A 300 -22.40 -4.09 4.01
C ALA A 300 -23.62 -3.18 3.85
N LYS A 301 -24.68 -3.40 4.64
CA LYS A 301 -25.88 -2.56 4.63
C LYS A 301 -25.59 -1.14 5.12
N GLU A 302 -24.84 -0.98 6.20
CA GLU A 302 -24.51 0.33 6.76
C GLU A 302 -23.66 1.20 5.82
N LEU A 303 -22.81 0.55 5.02
CA LEU A 303 -21.96 1.20 4.02
C LEU A 303 -22.63 1.31 2.64
N GLY A 304 -23.84 0.76 2.47
CA GLY A 304 -24.58 0.80 1.21
C GLY A 304 -24.04 -0.14 0.12
N MET A 305 -23.33 -1.20 0.51
CA MET A 305 -22.63 -2.12 -0.40
C MET A 305 -23.44 -3.37 -0.78
N THR A 306 -24.66 -3.53 -0.25
CA THR A 306 -25.50 -4.74 -0.43
C THR A 306 -25.87 -5.05 -1.87
N GLU A 307 -25.75 -4.10 -2.79
CA GLU A 307 -26.00 -4.31 -4.22
C GLU A 307 -24.84 -5.01 -4.95
N TYR A 308 -23.63 -5.03 -4.35
CA TYR A 308 -22.42 -5.52 -5.03
C TYR A 308 -22.06 -6.96 -4.68
N PHE A 309 -22.46 -7.46 -3.52
CA PHE A 309 -22.10 -8.80 -3.08
C PHE A 309 -23.06 -9.39 -2.03
N THR A 310 -23.06 -10.71 -1.91
CA THR A 310 -23.77 -11.45 -0.87
C THR A 310 -22.76 -12.09 0.09
N PRO A 311 -22.57 -11.55 1.31
CA PRO A 311 -21.63 -12.15 2.24
C PRO A 311 -22.14 -13.48 2.81
N VAL A 312 -21.22 -14.40 3.02
CA VAL A 312 -21.46 -15.70 3.65
C VAL A 312 -20.72 -15.75 4.99
N ILE A 313 -21.42 -16.14 6.05
CA ILE A 313 -20.81 -16.39 7.35
C ILE A 313 -19.99 -17.68 7.25
N GLY A 314 -18.71 -17.59 7.58
CA GLY A 314 -17.83 -18.74 7.72
C GLY A 314 -17.09 -18.70 9.06
N ASN A 315 -16.05 -19.50 9.15
CA ASN A 315 -15.10 -19.53 10.26
C ASN A 315 -13.81 -20.19 9.77
N GLU A 316 -12.66 -19.60 10.05
CA GLU A 316 -11.40 -20.37 10.03
C GLU A 316 -11.22 -20.99 11.42
N VAL A 317 -11.54 -22.27 11.52
CA VAL A 317 -11.35 -23.07 12.73
C VAL A 317 -9.87 -23.36 12.86
N THR A 318 -9.21 -22.57 13.70
CA THR A 318 -7.77 -22.60 13.93
C THR A 318 -7.47 -23.44 15.15
N THR A 319 -6.88 -24.61 14.92
CA THR A 319 -6.47 -25.58 15.95
C THR A 319 -4.96 -25.74 15.99
N LYS A 320 -4.43 -26.55 16.92
CA LYS A 320 -2.98 -26.85 16.96
C LYS A 320 -2.49 -27.73 15.82
N ILE A 321 -3.39 -28.46 15.16
CA ILE A 321 -3.03 -29.45 14.13
C ILE A 321 -3.34 -28.99 12.71
N GLY A 322 -4.10 -27.90 12.56
CA GLY A 322 -4.47 -27.35 11.27
C GLY A 322 -5.50 -26.24 11.37
N HIS A 323 -5.67 -25.55 10.25
CA HIS A 323 -6.69 -24.52 10.07
C HIS A 323 -7.68 -24.98 9.01
N PHE A 324 -8.97 -24.82 9.28
CA PHE A 324 -10.04 -25.34 8.43
C PHE A 324 -11.12 -24.28 8.22
N ASN A 325 -11.44 -23.98 6.97
CA ASN A 325 -12.58 -23.12 6.68
C ASN A 325 -13.87 -23.94 6.67
N ILE A 326 -14.86 -23.46 7.41
CA ILE A 326 -16.22 -23.98 7.36
C ILE A 326 -17.18 -22.88 6.87
N PHE A 327 -18.05 -23.24 5.93
CA PHE A 327 -19.10 -22.36 5.41
C PHE A 327 -20.12 -23.17 4.58
N PRO A 328 -21.36 -22.68 4.43
CA PRO A 328 -21.94 -21.55 5.16
C PRO A 328 -22.25 -21.93 6.62
N VAL A 329 -22.11 -20.98 7.52
CA VAL A 329 -22.50 -21.10 8.92
C VAL A 329 -23.79 -20.33 9.17
N GLN A 330 -24.71 -20.89 9.95
CA GLN A 330 -25.97 -20.22 10.28
C GLN A 330 -25.73 -19.08 11.29
N PRO A 331 -26.43 -17.94 11.17
CA PRO A 331 -26.37 -16.87 12.16
C PRO A 331 -26.67 -17.40 13.58
N GLY A 332 -25.79 -17.09 14.53
CA GLY A 332 -25.93 -17.52 15.93
C GLY A 332 -25.63 -19.01 16.17
N ALA A 333 -25.09 -19.73 15.19
CA ALA A 333 -24.59 -21.08 15.41
C ALA A 333 -23.47 -21.09 16.46
N ARG A 334 -23.26 -22.25 17.08
CA ARG A 334 -22.15 -22.43 18.02
C ARG A 334 -20.83 -22.47 17.25
N THR A 335 -19.81 -21.76 17.74
CA THR A 335 -18.44 -21.92 17.24
C THR A 335 -17.94 -23.35 17.46
N PRO A 336 -17.35 -24.00 16.44
CA PRO A 336 -16.68 -25.28 16.61
C PRO A 336 -15.62 -25.24 17.73
N PRO A 337 -15.42 -26.35 18.44
CA PRO A 337 -14.28 -26.46 19.35
C PRO A 337 -12.97 -26.34 18.55
N HIS A 338 -12.04 -25.51 19.04
CA HIS A 338 -10.78 -25.20 18.36
C HIS A 338 -9.56 -25.48 19.25
N ASP A 339 -9.79 -26.10 20.41
CA ASP A 339 -8.78 -26.61 21.34
C ASP A 339 -8.37 -28.07 21.05
N GLN A 340 -8.95 -28.68 20.01
CA GLN A 340 -8.65 -30.03 19.58
C GLN A 340 -7.18 -30.19 19.18
N GLN A 341 -6.59 -31.31 19.59
CA GLN A 341 -5.18 -31.64 19.34
C GLN A 341 -5.04 -32.95 18.54
N ASP A 342 -6.15 -33.55 18.16
CA ASP A 342 -6.22 -34.83 17.45
C ASP A 342 -7.09 -34.68 16.20
N TRP A 343 -6.62 -35.23 15.09
CA TRP A 343 -7.28 -35.16 13.79
C TRP A 343 -8.59 -35.94 13.79
N GLU A 344 -8.68 -37.03 14.55
CA GLU A 344 -9.92 -37.81 14.66
C GLU A 344 -11.02 -37.09 15.47
N ALA A 345 -10.67 -36.01 16.17
CA ALA A 345 -11.57 -35.25 17.04
C ALA A 345 -12.08 -33.92 16.43
N ILE A 346 -11.60 -33.53 15.24
CA ILE A 346 -12.07 -32.39 14.43
C ILE A 346 -13.15 -32.89 13.47
#